data_AF-L9Z926-F1
#
_entry.id   AF-L9Z926-F1
#
_cell.length_a   1.000
_cell.length_b   1.000
_cell.length_c   1.000
_cell.angle_alpha   90.00
_cell.angle_beta   90.00
_cell.angle_gamma   90.00
#
_symmetry.space_group_name_H-M   'P 1'
#
loop_
_entity.id
_entity.type
_entity.pdbx_description
1 polymer ?
#
loop_
_entity_poly.entity_id
_entity_poly.type
_entity_poly.pdbx_seq_one_letter_code
_entity_poly.pdbx_strand_id
1 'polypeptide(L)'
;MDTNEMRAVRLHEHGDPDVLQVEEVDRPEPAADELLIEVAAAGVNPVDTYFRDGSYEPVDVPFTPGVDFAGTVVETGPTVEHFEAGDSVYGTGMGNGAFQGSYADTRRYRPIASFTSPTVST
;
A
#
# COMPACT_ATOMS: atom_id res chain seq x y z
N MET A 1 15.53 -17.40 3.77
CA MET A 1 14.94 -16.19 3.18
C MET A 1 14.44 -15.43 4.37
N ASP A 2 15.12 -14.34 4.70
CA ASP A 2 14.74 -13.49 5.81
C ASP A 2 13.32 -12.98 5.53
N THR A 3 12.37 -13.31 6.41
CA THR A 3 10.94 -12.99 6.26
C THR A 3 10.64 -11.49 6.45
N ASN A 4 11.69 -10.66 6.42
CA ASN A 4 11.65 -9.24 6.74
C ASN A 4 11.94 -8.34 5.53
N GLU A 5 12.23 -8.90 4.36
CA GLU A 5 12.36 -8.16 3.10
C GLU A 5 11.19 -8.47 2.17
N MET A 6 10.83 -7.51 1.34
CA MET A 6 9.80 -7.60 0.31
C MET A 6 10.21 -6.85 -0.95
N ARG A 7 9.66 -7.22 -2.10
CA ARG A 7 9.87 -6.42 -3.32
C ARG A 7 8.95 -5.23 -3.34
N ALA A 8 9.49 -4.10 -3.78
CA ALA A 8 8.74 -2.88 -4.02
C ALA A 8 9.27 -2.15 -5.26
N VAL A 9 8.39 -1.48 -5.99
CA VAL A 9 8.78 -0.46 -6.95
C VAL A 9 9.13 0.81 -6.18
N ARG A 10 10.35 1.31 -6.37
CA ARG A 10 10.88 2.50 -5.69
C ARG A 10 11.30 3.54 -6.72
N LEU A 11 11.18 4.80 -6.34
CA LEU A 11 11.90 5.90 -6.99
C LEU A 11 12.69 6.69 -5.95
N HIS A 12 13.93 7.01 -6.29
CA HIS A 12 14.86 7.78 -5.44
C HIS A 12 15.00 9.24 -5.89
N GLU A 13 14.43 9.57 -7.04
CA GLU A 13 14.31 10.91 -7.59
C GLU A 13 13.05 10.99 -8.47
N HIS A 14 12.51 12.19 -8.65
CA HIS A 14 11.38 12.41 -9.54
C HIS A 14 11.82 12.45 -11.00
N GLY A 15 10.98 11.94 -11.92
CA GLY A 15 11.27 12.03 -13.34
C GLY A 15 10.40 11.17 -14.24
N ASP A 16 10.98 10.85 -15.39
CA ASP A 16 10.41 9.97 -16.41
C ASP A 16 10.27 8.52 -15.90
N PRO A 17 9.56 7.62 -16.61
CA PRO A 17 9.30 6.26 -16.15
C PRO A 17 10.55 5.46 -15.72
N ASP A 18 11.74 5.79 -16.26
CA ASP A 18 13.00 5.10 -15.98
C ASP A 18 13.49 5.23 -14.53
N VAL A 19 12.93 6.18 -13.75
CA VAL A 19 13.24 6.31 -12.31
C VAL A 19 12.63 5.19 -11.45
N LEU A 20 11.69 4.40 -12.00
CA LEU A 20 11.04 3.30 -11.29
C LEU A 20 11.91 2.04 -11.32
N GLN A 21 12.36 1.59 -10.15
CA GLN A 21 13.21 0.42 -9.98
C GLN A 21 12.53 -0.59 -9.05
N VAL A 22 12.70 -1.90 -9.32
CA VAL A 22 12.26 -2.94 -8.38
C VAL A 22 13.40 -3.24 -7.43
N GLU A 23 13.13 -3.11 -6.14
CA GLU A 23 14.11 -3.27 -5.06
C GLU A 23 13.57 -4.21 -3.98
N GLU A 24 14.48 -4.90 -3.29
CA GLU A 24 14.17 -5.54 -2.00
C GLU A 24 14.26 -4.46 -0.92
N VAL A 25 13.21 -4.32 -0.11
CA VAL A 25 13.11 -3.35 0.99
C VAL A 25 12.54 -4.03 2.23
N ASP A 26 12.74 -3.43 3.41
CA ASP A 26 12.14 -3.94 4.63
C ASP A 26 10.60 -4.02 4.51
N ARG A 27 10.05 -5.16 4.90
CA ARG A 27 8.62 -5.37 5.04
C ARG A 27 8.09 -4.43 6.14
N PRO A 28 7.06 -3.63 5.88
CA PRO A 28 6.53 -2.72 6.88
C PRO A 28 5.75 -3.45 7.97
N GLU A 29 5.80 -2.92 9.18
CA GLU A 29 4.92 -3.31 10.29
C GLU A 29 3.72 -2.35 10.38
N PRO A 30 2.48 -2.85 10.58
CA PRO A 30 1.32 -1.99 10.73
C PRO A 30 1.38 -1.20 12.05
N ALA A 31 0.96 0.07 12.02
CA ALA A 31 0.70 0.83 13.24
C ALA A 31 -0.57 0.32 13.96
N ALA A 32 -0.88 0.93 15.11
CA ALA A 32 -1.98 0.51 15.98
C ALA A 32 -3.34 0.38 15.25
N ASP A 33 -3.63 1.32 14.35
CA ASP A 33 -4.87 1.47 13.62
C ASP A 33 -4.77 1.05 12.15
N GLU A 34 -3.75 0.25 11.79
CA GLU A 34 -3.48 -0.14 10.41
C GLU A 34 -3.61 -1.65 10.19
N LEU A 35 -3.86 -2.02 8.93
CA LEU A 35 -3.72 -3.37 8.40
C LEU A 35 -2.39 -3.48 7.69
N LEU A 36 -1.78 -4.66 7.75
CA LEU A 36 -0.78 -5.09 6.78
C LEU A 36 -1.46 -6.00 5.76
N ILE A 37 -1.29 -5.67 4.49
CA ILE A 37 -1.99 -6.32 3.38
C ILE A 37 -0.95 -6.93 2.46
N GLU A 38 -1.07 -8.22 2.17
CA GLU A 38 -0.40 -8.87 1.04
C GLU A 38 -1.14 -8.49 -0.25
N VAL A 39 -0.43 -7.79 -1.14
CA VAL A 39 -1.04 -7.23 -2.35
C VAL A 39 -1.13 -8.32 -3.41
N ALA A 40 -2.35 -8.65 -3.81
CA ALA A 40 -2.61 -9.57 -4.93
C ALA A 40 -2.71 -8.84 -6.26
N ALA A 41 -3.18 -7.58 -6.25
CA ALA A 41 -3.29 -6.74 -7.43
C ALA A 41 -3.18 -5.25 -7.06
N ALA A 42 -2.60 -4.47 -7.97
CA ALA A 42 -2.51 -3.01 -7.85
C ALA A 42 -3.09 -2.32 -9.09
N GLY A 43 -3.83 -1.23 -8.87
CA GLY A 43 -4.32 -0.38 -9.95
C GLY A 43 -3.25 0.60 -10.42
N VAL A 44 -3.18 0.82 -11.74
CA VAL A 44 -2.35 1.87 -12.34
C VAL A 44 -3.26 2.99 -12.81
N ASN A 45 -3.06 4.19 -12.26
CA ASN A 45 -3.88 5.37 -12.48
C ASN A 45 -3.03 6.53 -13.02
N PRO A 46 -3.62 7.49 -13.75
CA PRO A 46 -2.91 8.71 -14.16
C PRO A 46 -2.29 9.49 -13.00
N VAL A 47 -2.90 9.47 -11.80
CA VAL A 47 -2.34 10.16 -10.63
C VAL A 47 -0.97 9.61 -10.20
N ASP A 48 -0.72 8.32 -10.43
CA ASP A 48 0.57 7.70 -10.09
C ASP A 48 1.71 8.33 -10.88
N THR A 49 1.45 8.83 -12.10
CA THR A 49 2.47 9.54 -12.89
C THR A 49 2.80 10.90 -12.28
N TYR A 50 1.80 11.60 -11.71
CA TYR A 50 2.01 12.92 -11.09
C TYR A 50 2.82 12.84 -9.79
N PHE A 51 2.68 11.74 -9.04
CA PHE A 51 3.55 11.46 -7.89
C PHE A 51 4.97 11.10 -8.32
N ARG A 52 5.13 10.30 -9.39
CA ARG A 52 6.43 9.92 -9.93
C ARG A 52 7.20 11.12 -10.47
N ASP A 53 6.56 11.96 -11.29
CA ASP A 53 7.20 13.10 -11.93
C ASP A 53 7.36 14.33 -11.01
N GLY A 54 6.75 14.30 -9.82
CA GLY A 54 6.86 15.35 -8.81
C GLY A 54 5.93 16.54 -9.03
N SER A 55 4.94 16.43 -9.92
CA SER A 55 3.95 17.49 -10.18
C SER A 55 2.82 17.58 -9.14
N TYR A 56 2.62 16.54 -8.34
CA TYR A 56 1.72 16.55 -7.17
C TYR A 56 2.49 16.94 -5.90
N GLU A 57 1.79 17.41 -4.85
CA GLU A 57 2.37 17.86 -3.56
C GLU A 57 3.56 16.99 -3.10
N PRO A 58 4.63 17.60 -2.54
CA PRO A 58 5.93 16.96 -2.44
C PRO A 58 5.83 15.62 -1.71
N VAL A 59 6.17 14.57 -2.46
CA VAL A 59 6.38 13.24 -1.93
C VAL A 59 7.86 13.09 -1.65
N ASP A 60 8.23 12.88 -0.39
CA ASP A 60 9.63 12.61 -0.04
C ASP A 60 10.08 11.30 -0.70
N VAL A 61 11.25 11.36 -1.33
CA VAL A 61 11.94 10.19 -1.86
C VAL A 61 12.91 9.64 -0.80
N PRO A 62 13.12 8.31 -0.73
CA PRO A 62 12.62 7.29 -1.65
C PRO A 62 11.16 6.88 -1.42
N PHE A 63 10.42 6.70 -2.51
CA PHE A 63 8.97 6.54 -2.50
C PHE A 63 8.50 5.28 -3.25
N THR A 64 7.45 4.62 -2.73
CA THR A 64 6.76 3.50 -3.40
C THR A 64 5.41 3.98 -3.95
N PRO A 65 5.21 4.00 -5.28
CA PRO A 65 3.95 4.43 -5.87
C PRO A 65 2.80 3.42 -5.73
N GLY A 66 1.63 3.82 -6.23
CA GLY A 66 0.45 2.98 -6.34
C GLY A 66 -0.58 3.27 -5.25
N VAL A 67 -1.69 3.88 -5.65
CA VAL A 67 -2.79 4.24 -4.73
C VAL A 67 -3.77 3.10 -4.50
N ASP A 68 -4.10 2.31 -5.52
CA ASP A 68 -5.18 1.32 -5.46
C ASP A 68 -4.65 -0.11 -5.33
N PHE A 69 -5.36 -0.92 -4.54
CA PHE A 69 -4.97 -2.30 -4.27
C PHE A 69 -6.19 -3.23 -4.10
N ALA A 70 -5.93 -4.51 -4.29
CA ALA A 70 -6.72 -5.61 -3.76
C ALA A 70 -5.77 -6.68 -3.20
N GLY A 71 -6.14 -7.32 -2.11
CA GLY A 71 -5.26 -8.25 -1.42
C GLY A 71 -5.90 -8.91 -0.20
N THR A 72 -5.03 -9.47 0.63
CA THR A 72 -5.43 -10.19 1.84
C THR A 72 -4.77 -9.56 3.06
N VAL A 73 -5.54 -9.37 4.14
CA VAL A 73 -5.00 -8.92 5.43
C VAL A 73 -4.11 -10.03 5.97
N VAL A 74 -2.85 -9.71 6.29
CA VAL A 74 -1.89 -10.66 6.89
C VAL A 74 -1.59 -10.34 8.34
N GLU A 75 -1.78 -9.08 8.76
CA GLU A 75 -1.61 -8.64 10.15
C GLU A 75 -2.48 -7.41 10.42
N THR A 76 -2.89 -7.24 11.68
CA THR A 76 -3.70 -6.10 12.13
C THR A 76 -3.04 -5.42 13.31
N GLY A 77 -3.07 -4.09 13.32
CA GLY A 77 -2.72 -3.30 14.48
C GLY A 77 -3.66 -3.55 15.67
N PRO A 78 -3.19 -3.36 16.91
CA PRO A 78 -3.94 -3.64 18.14
C PRO A 78 -5.27 -2.90 18.33
N THR A 79 -5.54 -1.81 17.59
CA THR A 79 -6.81 -1.05 17.72
C THR A 79 -7.75 -1.27 16.54
N VAL A 80 -7.44 -2.20 15.63
CA VAL A 80 -8.33 -2.61 14.54
C VAL A 80 -9.40 -3.57 15.10
N GLU A 81 -10.68 -3.26 14.86
CA GLU A 81 -11.80 -4.04 15.41
C GLU A 81 -12.61 -4.84 14.37
N HIS A 82 -12.52 -4.51 13.09
CA HIS A 82 -13.45 -5.00 12.05
C HIS A 82 -12.77 -5.78 10.92
N PHE A 83 -11.49 -6.08 11.08
CA PHE A 83 -10.71 -6.85 10.12
C PHE A 83 -9.85 -7.84 10.90
N GLU A 84 -9.59 -8.98 10.27
CA GLU A 84 -8.69 -10.01 10.80
C GLU A 84 -7.82 -10.60 9.68
N ALA A 85 -6.74 -11.29 10.06
CA ALA A 85 -5.88 -11.94 9.10
C ALA A 85 -6.67 -12.99 8.29
N GLY A 86 -6.49 -12.99 6.97
CA GLY A 86 -7.24 -13.81 6.02
C GLY A 86 -8.37 -13.07 5.30
N ASP A 87 -8.78 -11.89 5.78
CA ASP A 87 -9.81 -11.10 5.12
C ASP A 87 -9.37 -10.63 3.73
N SER A 88 -10.25 -10.79 2.74
CA SER A 88 -10.07 -10.21 1.41
C SER A 88 -10.52 -8.76 1.41
N VAL A 89 -9.62 -7.87 1.01
CA VAL A 89 -9.82 -6.42 1.06
C VAL A 89 -9.40 -5.76 -0.24
N TYR A 90 -10.05 -4.64 -0.56
CA TYR A 90 -9.63 -3.74 -1.62
C TYR A 90 -9.83 -2.30 -1.15
N GLY A 91 -9.12 -1.36 -1.76
CA GLY A 91 -9.27 0.04 -1.39
C GLY A 91 -8.33 0.96 -2.15
N THR A 92 -8.40 2.24 -1.78
CA THR A 92 -7.56 3.30 -2.31
C THR A 92 -6.82 4.00 -1.17
N GLY A 93 -5.57 4.34 -1.43
CA GLY A 93 -4.73 5.17 -0.56
C GLY A 93 -5.01 6.67 -0.68
N MET A 94 -5.74 7.06 -1.72
CA MET A 94 -6.02 8.47 -2.00
C MET A 94 -6.85 9.10 -0.88
N GLY A 95 -6.39 10.24 -0.36
CA GLY A 95 -7.06 10.94 0.75
C GLY A 95 -6.87 10.30 2.14
N ASN A 96 -6.10 9.21 2.26
CA ASN A 96 -5.93 8.51 3.54
C ASN A 96 -4.71 8.99 4.36
N GLY A 97 -4.01 10.07 3.94
CA GLY A 97 -2.88 10.61 4.70
C GLY A 97 -1.56 9.84 4.46
N ALA A 98 -1.14 9.77 3.19
CA ALA A 98 0.12 9.18 2.71
C ALA A 98 0.19 7.65 2.60
N PHE A 99 -0.93 6.93 2.65
CA PHE A 99 -0.97 5.47 2.46
C PHE A 99 -0.93 5.08 0.99
N GLN A 100 0.19 5.33 0.33
CA GLN A 100 0.53 4.76 -0.98
C GLN A 100 1.42 3.52 -0.81
N GLY A 101 1.81 2.90 -1.91
CA GLY A 101 2.74 1.77 -1.90
C GLY A 101 2.12 0.46 -2.35
N SER A 102 1.07 0.50 -3.16
CA SER A 102 0.45 -0.71 -3.71
C SER A 102 1.34 -1.42 -4.71
N TYR A 103 2.41 -0.78 -5.21
CA TYR A 103 3.43 -1.43 -6.03
C TYR A 103 4.50 -2.10 -5.15
N ALA A 104 4.07 -2.87 -4.16
CA ALA A 104 4.92 -3.68 -3.29
C ALA A 104 4.20 -4.98 -2.93
N ASP A 105 4.98 -6.02 -2.57
CA ASP A 105 4.39 -7.31 -2.18
C ASP A 105 3.49 -7.16 -0.94
N THR A 106 3.81 -6.25 -0.01
CA THR A 106 2.92 -5.86 1.09
C THR A 106 2.80 -4.35 1.28
N ARG A 107 1.66 -3.90 1.83
CA ARG A 107 1.43 -2.49 2.17
C ARG A 107 0.71 -2.31 3.50
N ARG A 108 0.97 -1.18 4.15
CA ARG A 108 0.13 -0.67 5.24
C ARG A 108 -1.15 -0.06 4.70
N TYR A 109 -2.23 -0.15 5.46
CA TYR A 109 -3.46 0.53 5.15
C TYR A 109 -4.26 0.84 6.41
N ARG A 110 -4.59 2.12 6.61
CA ARG A 110 -5.52 2.51 7.66
C ARG A 110 -6.96 2.42 7.15
N PRO A 111 -7.80 1.51 7.64
CA PRO A 111 -9.18 1.45 7.22
C PRO A 111 -9.93 2.71 7.69
N ILE A 112 -10.80 3.24 6.83
CA ILE A 112 -11.72 4.31 7.21
C ILE A 112 -12.91 3.65 7.90
N ALA A 113 -13.29 4.14 9.08
CA ALA A 113 -14.27 3.55 10.00
C ALA A 113 -15.67 3.24 9.40
N SER A 114 -15.96 3.62 8.15
CA SER A 114 -17.24 3.37 7.46
C SER A 114 -17.27 2.13 6.56
N PHE A 115 -16.16 1.40 6.40
CA PHE A 115 -16.14 0.16 5.60
C PHE A 115 -16.06 -1.07 6.51
N THR A 116 -17.19 -1.74 6.69
CA THR A 116 -17.25 -3.07 7.30
C THR A 116 -16.84 -4.12 6.25
N SER A 117 -16.13 -5.16 6.70
CA SER A 117 -15.78 -6.34 5.88
C SER A 117 -16.98 -6.82 5.05
N PRO A 118 -16.87 -6.96 3.71
CA PRO A 118 -17.90 -7.60 2.93
C PRO A 118 -17.78 -9.09 3.16
N THR A 119 -18.28 -9.59 4.29
CA THR A 119 -18.52 -11.02 4.43
C THR A 119 -19.60 -11.39 3.43
N VAL A 120 -19.19 -11.84 2.25
CA VAL A 120 -20.10 -12.51 1.32
C VAL A 120 -20.36 -13.87 1.94
N SER A 121 -21.44 -13.97 2.71
CA SER A 121 -22.00 -15.28 3.09
C SER A 121 -22.33 -16.03 1.81
N THR A 122 -21.55 -17.07 1.50
CA THR A 122 -21.95 -18.17 0.61
C THR A 122 -22.84 -19.16 1.34
#